data_AF-A0A9W8MQY2-F1
#
_entry.id   AF-A0A9W8MQY2-F1
#
_cell.length_a   1.000
_cell.length_b   1.000
_cell.length_c   1.000
_cell.angle_alpha   90.00
_cell.angle_beta   90.00
_cell.angle_gamma   90.00
#
_symmetry.space_group_name_H-M   'P 1'
#
loop_
_entity.id
_entity.type
_entity.pdbx_description
1 polymer ?
#
loop_
_entity_poly.entity_id
_entity_poly.type
_entity_poly.pdbx_seq_one_letter_code
_entity_poly.pdbx_strand_id
1 'polypeptide(L)'
;MSSRYIEVAPPDIIWTNLGLNPYEQKIRLAISYAATAGLIILWSIPVAFVGVISNIYTVCSTASWLAWICDLPKVVVGIISGVLPPVLLAVLMMLLPIVLRLLAHFEGIPKYTGLELSLMTRFFIFQVIHSFLIVTLSSGIIASLDDLINNPTSIPNILAENLPKASTFFLTFILLQGLTGVAGGFLQIVPLIVYYVKLFLLGSTPRSVWGIKYGMGNVAWGTTFPGITLLVVITLGYSIISPIINGLACATFFMFYQLYKYLFLYAYQQPVETDTGGLFYPKAIQHVFVGLYIQQICLAP
;
A
#
# COMPACT_ATOMS: atom_id res chain seq x y z
N MET A 1 10.38 -32.11 -8.04
CA MET A 1 9.07 -32.61 -7.56
C MET A 1 8.02 -31.58 -7.88
N SER A 2 6.91 -31.98 -8.51
CA SER A 2 5.74 -31.11 -8.65
C SER A 2 5.21 -30.76 -7.26
N SER A 3 4.90 -29.48 -7.01
CA SER A 3 4.17 -29.10 -5.80
C SER A 3 2.81 -29.80 -5.80
N ARG A 4 2.42 -30.34 -4.65
CA ARG A 4 1.10 -30.94 -4.43
C ARG A 4 0.36 -30.08 -3.42
N TYR A 5 -0.87 -29.71 -3.75
CA TYR A 5 -1.75 -28.95 -2.87
C TYR A 5 -2.86 -29.89 -2.41
N ILE A 6 -3.07 -29.97 -1.10
CA ILE A 6 -4.08 -30.81 -0.45
C ILE A 6 -5.09 -29.85 0.20
N GLU A 7 -6.36 -30.27 0.34
CA GLU A 7 -7.40 -29.51 1.05
C GLU A 7 -7.65 -28.08 0.49
N VAL A 8 -7.62 -27.94 -0.84
CA VAL A 8 -7.95 -26.66 -1.49
C VAL A 8 -9.42 -26.65 -1.90
N ALA A 9 -10.14 -25.59 -1.52
CA ALA A 9 -11.49 -25.36 -2.01
C ALA A 9 -11.47 -25.20 -3.55
N PRO A 10 -12.31 -25.91 -4.33
CA PRO A 10 -12.35 -25.79 -5.78
C PRO A 10 -12.43 -24.34 -6.32
N PRO A 11 -13.20 -23.41 -5.72
CA PRO A 11 -13.25 -22.01 -6.18
C PRO A 11 -11.98 -21.19 -5.89
N ASP A 12 -11.10 -21.62 -4.97
CA ASP A 12 -9.81 -20.95 -4.72
C ASP A 12 -8.76 -21.28 -5.80
N ILE A 13 -9.02 -22.26 -6.65
CA ILE A 13 -8.05 -22.76 -7.63
C ILE A 13 -8.03 -21.87 -8.88
N ILE A 14 -6.82 -21.44 -9.24
CA ILE A 14 -6.52 -20.78 -10.50
C ILE A 14 -6.18 -21.87 -11.53
N TRP A 15 -7.20 -22.34 -12.24
CA TRP A 15 -7.08 -23.44 -13.20
C TRP A 15 -6.04 -23.21 -14.30
N THR A 16 -5.88 -21.96 -14.75
CA THR A 16 -4.90 -21.58 -15.78
C THR A 16 -3.46 -21.82 -15.36
N ASN A 17 -3.16 -21.82 -14.06
CA ASN A 17 -1.81 -21.95 -13.52
C ASN A 17 -1.45 -23.38 -13.10
N LEU A 18 -2.42 -24.31 -13.12
CA LEU A 18 -2.22 -25.68 -12.63
C LEU A 18 -1.32 -26.54 -13.53
N GLY A 19 -1.35 -26.27 -14.85
CA GLY A 19 -0.62 -27.04 -15.87
C GLY A 19 0.79 -26.53 -16.18
N LEU A 20 1.33 -25.58 -15.42
CA LEU A 20 2.62 -24.96 -15.70
C LEU A 20 3.78 -25.91 -15.39
N ASN A 21 4.79 -25.93 -16.27
CA ASN A 21 6.01 -26.69 -16.04
C ASN A 21 6.77 -26.09 -14.83
N PRO A 22 7.26 -26.89 -13.86
CA PRO A 22 7.98 -26.37 -12.69
C PRO A 22 9.21 -25.53 -13.02
N TYR A 23 9.90 -25.78 -14.13
CA TYR A 23 11.02 -24.93 -14.56
C TYR A 23 10.56 -23.57 -15.05
N GLU A 24 9.49 -23.54 -15.85
CA GLU A 24 8.88 -22.32 -16.33
C GLU A 24 8.32 -21.48 -15.17
N GLN A 25 7.69 -22.13 -14.19
CA GLN A 25 7.19 -21.46 -12.98
C GLN A 25 8.33 -20.77 -12.21
N LYS A 26 9.49 -21.42 -12.05
CA LYS A 26 10.66 -20.81 -11.39
C LYS A 26 11.20 -19.59 -12.15
N ILE A 27 11.24 -19.65 -13.48
CA ILE A 27 11.69 -18.54 -14.31
C ILE A 27 10.69 -17.38 -14.21
N ARG A 28 9.38 -17.66 -14.31
CA ARG A 28 8.32 -16.66 -14.14
C ARG A 28 8.34 -16.02 -12.76
N LEU A 29 8.60 -16.80 -11.71
CA LEU A 29 8.82 -16.31 -10.35
C LEU A 29 9.98 -15.32 -10.30
N ALA A 30 11.16 -15.71 -10.81
CA ALA A 30 12.33 -14.84 -10.84
C ALA A 30 12.06 -13.53 -11.60
N ILE A 31 11.42 -13.62 -12.77
CA ILE A 31 11.01 -12.44 -13.56
C ILE A 31 10.01 -11.58 -12.78
N SER A 32 9.02 -12.18 -12.11
CA SER A 32 8.02 -11.45 -11.34
C SER A 32 8.63 -10.69 -10.16
N TYR A 33 9.60 -11.28 -9.46
CA TYR A 33 10.29 -10.60 -8.36
C TYR A 33 11.24 -9.51 -8.88
N ALA A 34 11.95 -9.76 -9.99
CA ALA A 34 12.76 -8.73 -10.66
C ALA A 34 11.90 -7.57 -11.15
N ALA A 35 10.74 -7.84 -11.74
CA ALA A 35 9.77 -6.83 -12.16
C ALA A 35 9.19 -6.07 -10.96
N THR A 36 8.95 -6.73 -9.83
CA THR A 36 8.51 -6.06 -8.59
C THR A 36 9.61 -5.13 -8.05
N ALA A 37 10.87 -5.56 -8.05
CA ALA A 37 12.00 -4.73 -7.66
C ALA A 37 12.18 -3.52 -8.60
N GLY A 38 12.11 -3.75 -9.91
CA GLY A 38 12.13 -2.67 -10.91
C GLY A 38 10.96 -1.71 -10.76
N LEU A 39 9.75 -2.23 -10.47
CA LEU A 39 8.57 -1.41 -10.18
C LEU A 39 8.81 -0.51 -8.97
N ILE A 40 9.38 -1.02 -7.88
CA ILE A 40 9.69 -0.21 -6.69
C ILE A 40 10.60 0.97 -7.06
N ILE A 41 11.66 0.74 -7.84
CA ILE A 41 12.60 1.80 -8.23
C ILE A 41 11.92 2.81 -9.16
N LEU A 42 11.27 2.33 -10.22
CA LEU A 42 10.65 3.16 -11.25
C LEU A 42 9.40 3.90 -10.77
N TRP A 43 8.75 3.44 -9.71
CA TRP A 43 7.54 4.09 -9.16
C TRP A 43 7.80 5.49 -8.60
N SER A 44 9.06 5.80 -8.24
CA SER A 44 9.46 7.15 -7.87
C SER A 44 9.23 8.16 -9.00
N ILE A 45 9.32 7.74 -10.27
CA ILE A 45 9.19 8.61 -11.44
C ILE A 45 7.74 9.14 -11.58
N PRO A 46 6.69 8.30 -11.61
CA PRO A 46 5.30 8.79 -11.59
C PRO A 46 4.98 9.66 -10.38
N VAL A 47 5.49 9.31 -9.18
CA VAL A 47 5.24 10.10 -7.97
C VAL A 47 5.92 11.46 -8.06
N ALA A 48 7.17 11.53 -8.52
CA ALA A 48 7.89 12.76 -8.75
C ALA A 48 7.19 13.63 -9.80
N PHE A 49 6.68 13.03 -10.88
CA PHE A 49 5.90 13.74 -11.89
C PHE A 49 4.64 14.40 -11.30
N VAL A 50 3.90 13.70 -10.44
CA VAL A 50 2.76 14.29 -9.70
C VAL A 50 3.22 15.41 -8.77
N GLY A 51 4.38 15.24 -8.11
CA GLY A 51 5.00 16.29 -7.29
C GLY A 51 5.33 17.55 -8.08
N VAL A 52 5.87 17.41 -9.29
CA VAL A 52 6.15 18.54 -10.20
C VAL A 52 4.85 19.25 -10.60
N ILE A 53 3.76 18.51 -10.89
CA ILE A 53 2.45 19.11 -11.21
C ILE A 53 1.87 19.88 -10.02
N SER A 54 2.16 19.48 -8.78
CA SER A 54 1.70 20.23 -7.61
C SER A 54 2.30 21.64 -7.52
N ASN A 55 3.41 21.90 -8.20
CA ASN A 55 4.17 23.14 -8.12
C ASN A 55 4.24 23.85 -9.49
N ILE A 56 3.09 24.12 -10.10
CA ILE A 56 2.98 24.72 -11.44
C ILE A 56 3.75 26.04 -11.59
N TYR A 57 3.85 26.85 -10.55
CA TYR A 57 4.57 28.13 -10.61
C TYR A 57 6.08 27.96 -10.84
N THR A 58 6.71 26.94 -10.25
CA THR A 58 8.11 26.61 -10.51
C THR A 58 8.31 25.93 -11.85
N VAL A 59 7.33 25.14 -12.31
CA VAL A 59 7.36 24.52 -13.65
C VAL A 59 7.30 25.58 -14.75
N CYS A 60 6.48 26.60 -14.55
CA CYS A 60 6.28 27.70 -15.49
C CYS A 60 7.52 28.60 -15.65
N SER A 61 8.32 28.78 -14.58
CA SER A 61 9.58 29.51 -14.66
C SER A 61 10.73 28.69 -15.24
N THR A 62 10.68 27.36 -15.13
CA THR A 62 11.81 26.47 -15.47
C THR A 62 11.65 25.82 -16.85
N ALA A 63 10.43 25.57 -17.30
CA ALA A 63 10.13 24.96 -18.60
C ALA A 63 9.33 25.94 -19.47
N SER A 64 10.02 26.64 -20.36
CA SER A 64 9.44 27.64 -21.28
C SER A 64 8.34 27.06 -22.20
N TRP A 65 8.42 25.77 -22.54
CA TRP A 65 7.38 25.05 -23.30
C TRP A 65 6.04 24.88 -22.53
N LEU A 66 6.06 24.96 -21.19
CA LEU A 66 4.87 24.82 -20.34
C LEU A 66 4.29 26.17 -19.87
N ALA A 67 4.86 27.29 -20.31
CA ALA A 67 4.47 28.64 -19.89
C ALA A 67 3.00 28.99 -20.21
N TRP A 68 2.41 28.36 -21.24
CA TRP A 68 1.00 28.52 -21.60
C TRP A 68 0.03 28.13 -20.47
N ILE A 69 0.46 27.28 -19.53
CA ILE A 69 -0.36 26.91 -18.35
C ILE A 69 -0.56 28.09 -17.40
N CYS A 70 0.38 29.04 -17.33
CA CYS A 70 0.25 30.25 -16.51
C CYS A 70 -0.67 31.31 -17.13
N ASP A 71 -0.87 31.28 -18.45
CA ASP A 71 -1.78 32.20 -19.15
C ASP A 71 -3.26 31.79 -19.01
N LEU A 72 -3.53 30.62 -18.42
CA LEU A 72 -4.88 30.20 -18.11
C LEU A 72 -5.51 31.00 -16.95
N PRO A 73 -6.85 31.03 -16.85
CA PRO A 73 -7.54 31.71 -15.75
C PRO A 73 -7.05 31.20 -14.39
N LYS A 74 -6.84 32.10 -13.43
CA LYS A 74 -6.35 31.78 -12.07
C LYS A 74 -7.12 30.65 -11.38
N VAL A 75 -8.41 30.52 -11.69
CA VAL A 75 -9.28 29.43 -11.19
C VAL A 75 -8.83 28.07 -11.73
N VAL A 76 -8.50 27.97 -13.02
CA VAL A 76 -8.07 26.71 -13.64
C VAL A 76 -6.69 26.32 -13.14
N VAL A 77 -5.75 27.27 -13.06
CA VAL A 77 -4.42 27.02 -12.48
C VAL A 77 -4.53 26.55 -11.02
N GLY A 78 -5.42 27.15 -10.23
CA GLY A 78 -5.69 26.75 -8.85
C GLY A 78 -6.27 25.34 -8.71
N ILE A 79 -7.14 24.91 -9.64
CA ILE A 79 -7.67 23.54 -9.66
C ILE A 79 -6.57 22.53 -10.02
N ILE A 80 -5.74 22.85 -11.02
CA ILE A 80 -4.64 21.97 -11.46
C ILE A 80 -3.55 21.89 -10.37
N SER A 81 -3.24 22.95 -9.63
CA SER A 81 -2.26 22.90 -8.54
C SER A 81 -2.81 22.26 -7.27
N GLY A 82 -4.10 22.46 -6.97
CA GLY A 82 -4.68 22.11 -5.67
C GLY A 82 -5.38 20.75 -5.63
N VAL A 83 -6.10 20.37 -6.69
CA VAL A 83 -7.00 19.20 -6.68
C VAL A 83 -6.43 18.04 -7.50
N LEU A 84 -5.83 18.35 -8.65
CA LEU A 84 -5.33 17.33 -9.57
C LEU A 84 -4.20 16.46 -8.99
N PRO A 85 -3.20 16.97 -8.24
CA PRO A 85 -2.11 16.15 -7.73
C PRO A 85 -2.58 15.13 -6.68
N PRO A 86 -3.40 15.48 -5.67
CA PRO A 86 -3.98 14.50 -4.74
C PRO A 86 -4.81 13.42 -5.45
N VAL A 87 -5.61 13.79 -6.46
CA VAL A 87 -6.41 12.83 -7.23
C VAL A 87 -5.52 11.89 -8.05
N LEU A 88 -4.53 12.41 -8.76
CA LEU A 88 -3.57 11.59 -9.51
C LEU A 88 -2.79 10.66 -8.58
N LEU A 89 -2.36 11.15 -7.41
CA LEU A 89 -1.67 10.33 -6.42
C LEU A 89 -2.58 9.21 -5.90
N ALA A 90 -3.85 9.51 -5.61
CA ALA A 90 -4.82 8.51 -5.17
C ALA A 90 -5.07 7.43 -6.24
N VAL A 91 -5.21 7.83 -7.50
CA VAL A 91 -5.36 6.90 -8.64
C VAL A 91 -4.10 6.04 -8.81
N LEU A 92 -2.92 6.64 -8.71
CA LEU A 92 -1.65 5.94 -8.79
C LEU A 92 -1.54 4.88 -7.69
N MET A 93 -1.84 5.24 -6.44
CA MET A 93 -1.80 4.30 -5.31
C MET A 93 -2.87 3.20 -5.41
N MET A 94 -4.01 3.46 -6.05
CA MET A 94 -5.04 2.45 -6.33
C MET A 94 -4.61 1.46 -7.42
N LEU A 95 -3.84 1.92 -8.42
CA LEU A 95 -3.32 1.10 -9.51
C LEU A 95 -2.26 0.09 -9.02
N LEU A 96 -1.45 0.48 -8.03
CA LEU A 96 -0.33 -0.32 -7.54
C LEU A 96 -0.70 -1.76 -7.12
N PRO A 97 -1.67 -2.01 -6.21
CA PRO A 97 -2.03 -3.37 -5.83
C PRO A 97 -2.58 -4.17 -7.02
N ILE A 98 -3.21 -3.52 -8.01
CA ILE A 98 -3.70 -4.19 -9.23
C ILE A 98 -2.51 -4.72 -10.05
N VAL A 99 -1.48 -3.90 -10.25
CA VAL A 99 -0.25 -4.30 -10.96
C VAL A 99 0.46 -5.43 -10.21
N LEU A 100 0.61 -5.32 -8.89
CA LEU A 100 1.22 -6.37 -8.07
C LEU A 100 0.43 -7.68 -8.12
N ARG A 101 -0.91 -7.61 -8.16
CA ARG A 101 -1.79 -8.78 -8.32
C ARG A 101 -1.58 -9.45 -9.67
N LEU A 102 -1.44 -8.67 -10.74
CA LEU A 102 -1.17 -9.19 -12.08
C LEU A 102 0.20 -9.87 -12.15
N LEU A 103 1.24 -9.27 -11.54
CA LEU A 103 2.55 -9.90 -11.45
C LEU A 103 2.52 -11.21 -10.64
N ALA A 104 1.78 -11.23 -9.52
CA ALA A 104 1.61 -12.45 -8.71
C ALA A 104 0.80 -13.53 -9.44
N HIS A 105 -0.12 -13.15 -10.32
CA HIS A 105 -0.81 -14.09 -11.21
C HIS A 105 0.15 -14.69 -12.26
N PHE A 106 1.02 -13.85 -12.84
CA PHE A 106 2.01 -14.26 -13.85
C PHE A 106 3.05 -15.26 -13.33
N GLU A 107 3.40 -15.17 -12.03
CA GLU A 107 4.28 -16.12 -11.34
C GLU A 107 3.80 -17.58 -11.40
N GLY A 108 2.51 -17.80 -11.67
CA GLY A 108 1.94 -19.15 -11.76
C GLY A 108 1.52 -19.70 -10.40
N ILE A 109 1.07 -18.84 -9.49
CA ILE A 109 0.50 -19.28 -8.21
C ILE A 109 -0.86 -19.96 -8.50
N PRO A 110 -1.10 -21.20 -8.02
CA PRO A 110 -2.32 -21.95 -8.37
C PRO A 110 -3.53 -21.65 -7.48
N LYS A 111 -3.39 -20.77 -6.47
CA LYS A 111 -4.45 -20.42 -5.52
C LYS A 111 -4.66 -18.90 -5.44
N TYR A 112 -5.90 -18.43 -5.37
CA TYR A 112 -6.19 -17.01 -5.15
C TYR A 112 -5.73 -16.55 -3.76
N THR A 113 -5.93 -17.38 -2.73
CA THR A 113 -5.41 -17.14 -1.38
C THR A 113 -3.88 -16.98 -1.37
N GLY A 114 -3.17 -17.86 -2.08
CA GLY A 114 -1.72 -17.79 -2.23
C GLY A 114 -1.26 -16.52 -2.94
N LEU A 115 -2.04 -16.05 -3.90
CA LEU A 115 -1.79 -14.80 -4.61
C LEU A 115 -1.90 -13.60 -3.65
N GLU A 116 -2.96 -13.54 -2.84
CA GLU A 116 -3.13 -12.49 -1.84
C GLU A 116 -2.02 -12.50 -0.77
N LEU A 117 -1.52 -13.68 -0.38
CA LEU A 117 -0.35 -13.79 0.50
C LEU A 117 0.94 -13.23 -0.13
N SER A 118 1.17 -13.53 -1.42
CA SER A 118 2.33 -12.98 -2.16
C SER A 118 2.22 -11.46 -2.27
N LEU A 119 1.02 -10.98 -2.62
CA LEU A 119 0.68 -9.56 -2.72
C LEU A 119 0.92 -8.83 -1.39
N MET A 120 0.51 -9.40 -0.26
CA MET A 120 0.74 -8.82 1.07
C MET A 120 2.22 -8.49 1.28
N THR A 121 3.14 -9.42 1.02
CA THR A 121 4.58 -9.16 1.23
C THR A 121 5.17 -8.20 0.20
N ARG A 122 4.77 -8.30 -1.08
CA ARG A 122 5.27 -7.36 -2.10
C ARG A 122 4.82 -5.93 -1.83
N PHE A 123 3.55 -5.76 -1.49
CA PHE A 123 2.99 -4.46 -1.18
C PHE A 123 3.54 -3.90 0.14
N PHE A 124 3.81 -4.74 1.13
CA PHE A 124 4.51 -4.33 2.35
C PHE A 124 5.93 -3.83 2.07
N ILE A 125 6.73 -4.58 1.30
CA ILE A 125 8.09 -4.14 0.93
C ILE A 125 8.04 -2.80 0.20
N PHE A 126 7.11 -2.65 -0.74
CA PHE A 126 6.89 -1.39 -1.44
C PHE A 126 6.58 -0.25 -0.47
N GLN A 127 5.65 -0.44 0.47
CA GLN A 127 5.26 0.57 1.44
C GLN A 127 6.38 0.94 2.40
N VAL A 128 7.17 -0.02 2.87
CA VAL A 128 8.33 0.27 3.73
C VAL A 128 9.38 1.10 2.99
N ILE A 129 9.64 0.79 1.71
CA ILE A 129 10.60 1.55 0.92
C ILE A 129 10.07 2.95 0.61
N HIS A 130 8.85 3.06 0.06
CA HIS A 130 8.32 4.35 -0.41
C HIS A 130 7.72 5.21 0.70
N SER A 131 6.86 4.65 1.54
CA SER A 131 6.11 5.42 2.54
C SER A 131 6.90 5.63 3.84
N PHE A 132 7.95 4.84 4.08
CA PHE A 132 8.81 5.01 5.26
C PHE A 132 10.22 5.46 4.86
N LEU A 133 11.04 4.61 4.24
CA LEU A 133 12.46 4.92 4.00
C LEU A 133 12.67 6.15 3.11
N ILE A 134 12.01 6.23 1.96
CA ILE A 134 12.15 7.36 1.03
C ILE A 134 11.67 8.66 1.67
N VAL A 135 10.57 8.66 2.43
CA VAL A 135 10.09 9.88 3.10
C VAL A 135 11.05 10.34 4.19
N THR A 136 11.53 9.42 5.03
CA THR A 136 12.54 9.71 6.04
C THR A 136 13.80 10.27 5.41
N LEU A 137 14.30 9.61 4.36
CA LEU A 137 15.47 10.05 3.62
C LEU A 137 15.19 11.36 2.88
N SER A 138 14.00 11.62 2.34
CA SER A 138 13.69 12.83 1.56
C SER A 138 13.91 14.12 2.34
N SER A 139 13.76 14.08 3.67
CA SER A 139 14.08 15.20 4.54
C SER A 139 15.59 15.51 4.64
N GLY A 140 16.46 14.56 4.26
CA GLY A 140 17.91 14.67 4.21
C GLY A 140 18.57 14.44 2.84
N ILE A 141 17.85 13.90 1.85
CA ILE A 141 18.35 13.41 0.56
C ILE A 141 19.08 14.51 -0.20
N ILE A 142 18.58 15.74 -0.18
CA ILE A 142 19.19 16.84 -0.94
C ILE A 142 20.62 17.11 -0.44
N ALA A 143 20.90 16.88 0.85
CA ALA A 143 22.23 17.06 1.42
C ALA A 143 23.09 15.79 1.38
N SER A 144 22.49 14.60 1.30
CA SER A 144 23.19 13.31 1.46
C SER A 144 23.24 12.43 0.20
N LEU A 145 22.70 12.87 -0.94
CA LEU A 145 22.65 12.06 -2.17
C LEU A 145 24.05 11.72 -2.69
N ASP A 146 24.96 12.71 -2.68
CA ASP A 146 26.35 12.53 -3.11
C ASP A 146 27.11 11.59 -2.15
N ASP A 147 26.83 11.67 -0.85
CA ASP A 147 27.44 10.77 0.15
C ASP A 147 26.91 9.34 0.07
N LEU A 148 25.64 9.14 -0.31
CA LEU A 148 25.01 7.82 -0.45
C LEU A 148 25.56 7.04 -1.65
N ILE A 149 25.83 7.74 -2.76
CA ILE A 149 26.39 7.15 -3.98
C ILE A 149 27.87 6.80 -3.76
N ASN A 150 28.60 7.65 -3.04
CA ASN A 150 30.04 7.49 -2.86
C ASN A 150 30.40 6.57 -1.67
N ASN A 151 29.56 6.45 -0.64
CA ASN A 151 29.84 5.64 0.55
C ASN A 151 28.58 4.92 1.10
N PRO A 152 28.19 3.76 0.55
CA PRO A 152 27.00 3.02 1.02
C PRO A 152 27.10 2.53 2.48
N THR A 153 28.30 2.54 3.08
CA THR A 153 28.51 2.18 4.48
C THR A 153 27.97 3.24 5.46
N SER A 154 27.76 4.49 5.02
CA SER A 154 27.26 5.59 5.87
C SER A 154 25.73 5.66 5.95
N ILE A 155 25.01 4.80 5.22
CA ILE A 155 23.53 4.78 5.18
C ILE A 155 22.91 4.75 6.59
N PRO A 156 23.35 3.90 7.54
CA PRO A 156 22.77 3.87 8.89
C PRO A 156 22.93 5.22 9.63
N ASN A 157 24.09 5.86 9.50
CA ASN A 157 24.38 7.14 10.16
C ASN A 157 23.53 8.28 9.59
N ILE A 158 23.40 8.35 8.25
CA ILE A 158 22.55 9.33 7.58
C ILE A 158 21.08 9.12 7.97
N LEU A 159 20.64 7.87 8.11
CA LEU A 159 19.29 7.55 8.51
C LEU A 159 19.03 7.99 9.97
N ALA A 160 19.97 7.74 10.88
CA ALA A 160 19.88 8.16 12.28
C ALA A 160 19.80 9.68 12.44
N GLU A 161 20.51 10.46 11.62
CA GLU A 161 20.47 11.93 11.67
C GLU A 161 19.14 12.51 11.14
N ASN A 162 18.57 11.89 10.11
CA ASN A 162 17.37 12.40 9.43
C ASN A 162 16.05 11.86 9.99
N LEU A 163 16.09 10.73 10.70
CA LEU A 163 14.91 10.17 11.38
C LEU A 163 14.22 11.18 12.31
N PRO A 164 14.91 11.84 13.26
CA PRO A 164 14.28 12.83 14.13
C PRO A 164 13.63 13.99 13.36
N LYS A 165 14.23 14.42 12.24
CA LYS A 165 13.70 15.52 11.40
C LYS A 165 12.35 15.15 10.78
N ALA A 166 12.17 13.88 10.38
CA ALA A 166 10.92 13.36 9.83
C ALA A 166 9.88 12.93 10.90
N SER A 167 10.21 12.98 12.19
CA SER A 167 9.32 12.54 13.28
C SER A 167 7.97 13.26 13.30
N THR A 168 7.96 14.58 13.10
CA THR A 168 6.73 15.39 13.08
C THR A 168 5.79 14.99 11.93
N PHE A 169 6.35 14.63 10.77
CA PHE A 169 5.58 14.08 9.66
C PHE A 169 4.94 12.75 10.04
N PHE A 170 5.68 11.81 10.65
CA PHE A 170 5.10 10.51 11.00
C PHE A 170 4.08 10.57 12.14
N LEU A 171 4.24 11.50 13.10
CA LEU A 171 3.23 11.77 14.13
C LEU A 171 1.91 12.23 13.50
N THR A 172 1.98 13.20 12.58
CA THR A 172 0.77 13.69 11.87
C THR A 172 0.20 12.64 10.93
N PHE A 173 1.05 11.85 10.27
CA PHE A 173 0.64 10.74 9.41
C PHE A 173 -0.14 9.67 10.18
N ILE A 174 0.35 9.20 11.34
CA ILE A 174 -0.36 8.21 12.17
C ILE A 174 -1.71 8.78 12.63
N LEU A 175 -1.74 10.03 13.08
CA LEU A 175 -2.98 10.67 13.53
C LEU A 175 -3.99 10.78 12.38
N LEU A 176 -3.55 11.25 11.21
CA LEU A 176 -4.38 11.40 10.03
C LEU A 176 -4.91 10.04 9.56
N GLN A 177 -4.02 9.05 9.43
CA GLN A 177 -4.37 7.71 8.96
C GLN A 177 -5.26 6.97 9.96
N GLY A 178 -5.03 7.15 11.26
CA GLY A 178 -5.87 6.60 12.30
C GLY A 178 -7.27 7.18 12.29
N LEU A 179 -7.41 8.51 12.38
CA LEU A 179 -8.71 9.17 12.42
C LEU A 179 -9.47 9.03 11.09
N THR A 180 -8.81 9.37 9.98
CA THR A 180 -9.43 9.34 8.64
C THR A 180 -9.67 7.92 8.17
N GLY A 181 -8.73 7.00 8.45
CA GLY A 181 -8.89 5.58 8.10
C GLY A 181 -10.04 4.94 8.85
N VAL A 182 -10.22 5.25 10.14
CA VAL A 182 -11.35 4.75 10.93
C VAL A 182 -12.67 5.39 10.48
N ALA A 183 -12.70 6.72 10.32
CA ALA A 183 -13.90 7.41 9.84
C ALA A 183 -14.33 6.91 8.45
N GLY A 184 -13.38 6.78 7.51
CA GLY A 184 -13.62 6.25 6.17
C GLY A 184 -14.05 4.77 6.19
N GLY A 185 -13.48 3.98 7.11
CA GLY A 185 -13.85 2.58 7.30
C GLY A 185 -15.28 2.39 7.80
N PHE A 186 -15.77 3.25 8.71
CA PHE A 186 -17.16 3.22 9.15
C PHE A 186 -18.12 3.72 8.07
N LEU A 187 -17.72 4.74 7.34
CA LEU A 187 -18.58 5.41 6.38
C LEU A 187 -18.72 4.59 5.08
N GLN A 188 -17.70 3.83 4.68
CA GLN A 188 -17.70 2.95 3.51
C GLN A 188 -18.24 3.62 2.22
N ILE A 189 -17.77 4.84 1.90
CA ILE A 189 -18.20 5.59 0.69
C ILE A 189 -18.12 4.73 -0.57
N VAL A 190 -16.99 4.06 -0.79
CA VAL A 190 -16.74 3.37 -2.06
C VAL A 190 -17.70 2.19 -2.25
N PRO A 191 -17.85 1.25 -1.29
CA PRO A 191 -18.89 0.22 -1.36
C PRO A 191 -20.30 0.78 -1.54
N LEU A 192 -20.63 1.91 -0.87
CA LEU A 192 -21.95 2.53 -0.97
C LEU A 192 -22.24 3.08 -2.37
N ILE A 193 -21.28 3.79 -2.98
CA ILE A 193 -21.41 4.28 -4.36
C ILE A 193 -21.54 3.10 -5.32
N VAL A 194 -20.69 2.08 -5.18
CA VAL A 194 -20.73 0.87 -6.02
C VAL A 194 -22.07 0.15 -5.88
N TYR A 195 -22.67 0.12 -4.68
CA TYR A 195 -24.00 -0.44 -4.46
C TYR A 195 -25.06 0.27 -5.28
N TYR A 196 -25.15 1.61 -5.20
CA TYR A 196 -26.14 2.37 -5.97
C TYR A 196 -25.93 2.26 -7.48
N VAL A 197 -24.68 2.33 -7.94
CA VAL A 197 -24.34 2.19 -9.36
C VAL A 197 -24.69 0.80 -9.88
N LYS A 198 -24.35 -0.27 -9.12
CA LYS A 198 -24.73 -1.65 -9.48
C LYS A 198 -26.23 -1.84 -9.49
N LEU A 199 -26.96 -1.26 -8.55
CA LEU A 199 -28.41 -1.38 -8.51
C LEU A 199 -29.05 -0.69 -9.72
N PHE A 200 -28.55 0.48 -10.10
CA PHE A 200 -29.04 1.21 -11.26
C PHE A 200 -28.76 0.48 -12.59
N LEU A 201 -27.55 -0.08 -12.75
CA LEU A 201 -27.13 -0.70 -14.02
C LEU A 201 -27.49 -2.19 -14.14
N LEU A 202 -27.38 -2.97 -13.06
CA LEU A 202 -27.52 -4.44 -13.06
C LEU A 202 -28.79 -4.93 -12.33
N GLY A 203 -29.66 -4.02 -11.88
CA GLY A 203 -30.89 -4.33 -11.12
C GLY A 203 -32.04 -4.96 -11.91
N SER A 204 -31.79 -5.55 -13.08
CA SER A 204 -32.86 -6.00 -13.97
C SER A 204 -33.51 -7.34 -13.58
N THR A 205 -32.86 -8.19 -12.77
CA THR A 205 -33.42 -9.51 -12.40
C THR A 205 -33.54 -9.65 -10.88
N PRO A 206 -34.56 -10.37 -10.35
CA PRO A 206 -34.67 -10.60 -8.92
C PRO A 206 -33.42 -11.26 -8.31
N ARG A 207 -32.75 -12.14 -9.08
CA ARG A 207 -31.49 -12.76 -8.69
C ARG A 207 -30.33 -11.76 -8.60
N SER A 208 -30.20 -10.84 -9.56
CA SER A 208 -29.13 -9.82 -9.52
C SER A 208 -29.37 -8.81 -8.40
N VAL A 209 -30.62 -8.39 -8.17
CA VAL A 209 -30.99 -7.53 -7.05
C VAL A 209 -30.69 -8.20 -5.71
N TRP A 210 -31.02 -9.48 -5.56
CA TRP A 210 -30.70 -10.24 -4.35
C TRP A 210 -29.19 -10.33 -4.13
N GLY A 211 -28.41 -10.65 -5.17
CA GLY A 211 -26.94 -10.71 -5.08
C GLY A 211 -26.28 -9.37 -4.72
N ILE A 212 -26.85 -8.24 -5.15
CA ILE A 212 -26.33 -6.90 -4.80
C ILE A 212 -26.75 -6.49 -3.39
N LYS A 213 -27.98 -6.81 -2.96
CA LYS A 213 -28.54 -6.36 -1.67
C LYS A 213 -28.09 -7.22 -0.49
N TYR A 214 -27.91 -8.51 -0.71
CA TYR A 214 -27.56 -9.48 0.32
C TYR A 214 -26.14 -10.05 0.15
N GLY A 215 -25.45 -9.71 -0.94
CA GLY A 215 -24.04 -10.04 -1.10
C GLY A 215 -23.19 -9.21 -0.13
N MET A 216 -22.67 -9.87 0.90
CA MET A 216 -21.76 -9.25 1.86
C MET A 216 -20.38 -9.02 1.23
N GLY A 217 -19.69 -7.98 1.70
CA GLY A 217 -18.33 -7.68 1.24
C GLY A 217 -17.33 -8.70 1.79
N ASN A 218 -16.25 -8.93 1.05
CA ASN A 218 -15.09 -9.68 1.54
C ASN A 218 -13.94 -8.70 1.85
N VAL A 219 -13.08 -9.09 2.79
CA VAL A 219 -11.88 -8.32 3.14
C VAL A 219 -10.75 -8.67 2.18
N ALA A 220 -10.21 -7.64 1.52
CA ALA A 220 -9.03 -7.77 0.68
C ALA A 220 -7.74 -7.78 1.53
N TRP A 221 -7.48 -8.92 2.18
CA TRP A 221 -6.36 -9.11 3.11
C TRP A 221 -5.00 -8.71 2.55
N GLY A 222 -4.74 -8.98 1.26
CA GLY A 222 -3.47 -8.60 0.63
C GLY A 222 -3.20 -7.10 0.66
N THR A 223 -4.24 -6.26 0.64
CA THR A 223 -4.10 -4.79 0.67
C THR A 223 -4.26 -4.17 2.05
N THR A 224 -5.11 -4.75 2.90
CA THR A 224 -5.39 -4.20 4.24
C THR A 224 -4.25 -4.45 5.21
N PHE A 225 -3.67 -5.65 5.21
CA PHE A 225 -2.58 -5.99 6.12
C PHE A 225 -1.34 -5.10 5.94
N PRO A 226 -0.80 -4.89 4.73
CA PRO A 226 0.39 -4.08 4.54
C PRO A 226 0.25 -2.68 5.13
N GLY A 227 -0.88 -2.00 4.87
CA GLY A 227 -1.14 -0.67 5.40
C GLY A 227 -1.15 -0.62 6.94
N ILE A 228 -1.74 -1.61 7.60
CA ILE A 228 -1.74 -1.70 9.07
C ILE A 228 -0.32 -2.04 9.59
N THR A 229 0.36 -3.00 8.97
CA THR A 229 1.73 -3.38 9.38
C THR A 229 2.75 -2.26 9.15
N LEU A 230 2.54 -1.39 8.17
CA LEU A 230 3.34 -0.18 7.98
C LEU A 230 3.22 0.75 9.18
N LEU A 231 2.00 0.98 9.70
CA LEU A 231 1.80 1.79 10.91
C LEU A 231 2.55 1.19 12.11
N VAL A 232 2.58 -0.15 12.23
CA VAL A 232 3.36 -0.84 13.26
C VAL A 232 4.86 -0.60 13.08
N VAL A 233 5.38 -0.74 11.85
CA VAL A 233 6.80 -0.49 11.55
C VAL A 233 7.19 0.96 11.88
N ILE A 234 6.37 1.94 11.49
CA ILE A 234 6.59 3.36 11.81
C ILE A 234 6.60 3.57 13.31
N THR A 235 5.60 3.02 14.02
CA THR A 235 5.50 3.15 15.49
C THR A 235 6.74 2.57 16.16
N LEU A 236 7.19 1.39 15.76
CA LEU A 236 8.39 0.76 16.32
C LEU A 236 9.65 1.59 16.04
N GLY A 237 9.84 2.01 14.77
CA GLY A 237 10.99 2.82 14.37
C GLY A 237 11.12 4.12 15.16
N TYR A 238 10.00 4.76 15.51
CA TYR A 238 9.97 6.02 16.24
C TYR A 238 9.68 5.89 17.74
N SER A 239 9.43 4.68 18.24
CA SER A 239 9.01 4.45 19.64
C SER A 239 9.98 5.01 20.68
N ILE A 240 11.28 4.99 20.38
CA ILE A 240 12.36 5.49 21.25
C ILE A 240 12.71 6.94 20.91
N ILE A 241 12.72 7.30 19.62
CA ILE A 241 13.08 8.64 19.14
C ILE A 241 12.04 9.68 19.58
N SER A 242 10.74 9.35 19.49
CA SER A 242 9.64 10.21 19.91
C SER A 242 8.59 9.40 20.67
N PRO A 243 8.70 9.30 22.01
CA PRO A 243 7.82 8.45 22.82
C PRO A 243 6.32 8.78 22.70
N ILE A 244 5.98 10.01 22.30
CA ILE A 244 4.61 10.47 22.08
C ILE A 244 3.90 9.60 21.02
N ILE A 245 4.64 9.06 20.06
CA ILE A 245 4.09 8.22 18.99
C ILE A 245 3.39 6.97 19.55
N ASN A 246 3.87 6.41 20.67
CA ASN A 246 3.30 5.21 21.28
C ASN A 246 1.87 5.46 21.78
N GLY A 247 1.63 6.63 22.37
CA GLY A 247 0.29 7.02 22.84
C GLY A 247 -0.68 7.21 21.69
N LEU A 248 -0.25 7.90 20.63
CA LEU A 248 -1.06 8.06 19.41
C LEU A 248 -1.32 6.72 18.74
N ALA A 249 -0.29 5.89 18.56
CA ALA A 249 -0.42 4.57 17.96
C ALA A 249 -1.40 3.70 18.76
N CYS A 250 -1.31 3.67 20.09
CA CYS A 250 -2.25 2.95 20.95
C CYS A 250 -3.70 3.39 20.69
N ALA A 251 -3.96 4.70 20.66
CA ALA A 251 -5.29 5.23 20.35
C ALA A 251 -5.75 4.82 18.93
N THR A 252 -4.87 4.90 17.92
CA THR A 252 -5.23 4.51 16.54
C THR A 252 -5.54 3.01 16.41
N PHE A 253 -4.73 2.14 17.01
CA PHE A 253 -4.97 0.69 16.98
C PHE A 253 -6.21 0.30 17.78
N PHE A 254 -6.52 1.00 18.89
CA PHE A 254 -7.77 0.82 19.61
C PHE A 254 -8.99 1.18 18.76
N MET A 255 -8.92 2.29 18.02
CA MET A 255 -10.00 2.65 17.08
C MET A 255 -10.11 1.66 15.92
N PHE A 256 -9.00 1.19 15.35
CA PHE A 256 -9.01 0.14 14.32
C PHE A 256 -9.59 -1.17 14.84
N TYR A 257 -9.30 -1.55 16.08
CA TYR A 257 -9.91 -2.71 16.72
C TYR A 257 -11.44 -2.60 16.75
N GLN A 258 -11.96 -1.46 17.20
CA GLN A 258 -13.41 -1.23 17.25
C GLN A 258 -14.04 -1.20 15.85
N LEU A 259 -13.36 -0.58 14.88
CA LEU A 259 -13.77 -0.56 13.48
C LEU A 259 -13.89 -1.99 12.92
N TYR A 260 -12.79 -2.74 12.92
CA TYR A 260 -12.77 -4.06 12.30
C TYR A 260 -13.68 -5.03 13.02
N LYS A 261 -13.80 -4.95 14.36
CA LYS A 261 -14.79 -5.71 15.12
C LYS A 261 -16.22 -5.43 14.61
N TYR A 262 -16.59 -4.16 14.44
CA TYR A 262 -17.90 -3.80 13.90
C TYR A 262 -18.09 -4.34 12.47
N LEU A 263 -17.09 -4.14 11.61
CA LEU A 263 -17.15 -4.58 10.22
C LEU A 263 -17.28 -6.10 10.08
N PHE A 264 -16.55 -6.88 10.87
CA PHE A 264 -16.66 -8.35 10.86
C PHE A 264 -17.97 -8.87 11.43
N LEU A 265 -18.63 -8.12 12.33
CA LEU A 265 -19.92 -8.52 12.88
C LEU A 265 -21.10 -8.21 11.94
N TYR A 266 -21.01 -7.13 11.15
CA TYR A 266 -22.17 -6.59 10.44
C TYR A 266 -22.02 -6.42 8.92
N ALA A 267 -20.81 -6.27 8.39
CA ALA A 267 -20.60 -5.87 6.99
C ALA A 267 -19.82 -6.91 6.16
N TYR A 268 -18.88 -7.61 6.78
CA TYR A 268 -18.01 -8.56 6.10
C TYR A 268 -18.40 -9.99 6.36
N GLN A 269 -18.31 -10.79 5.29
CA GLN A 269 -18.38 -12.23 5.35
C GLN A 269 -17.08 -12.78 4.77
N GLN A 270 -16.45 -13.69 5.49
CA GLN A 270 -15.32 -14.44 4.96
C GLN A 270 -15.85 -15.73 4.32
N PRO A 271 -15.85 -15.85 2.98
CA PRO A 271 -16.30 -17.07 2.34
C PRO A 271 -15.28 -18.18 2.63
N VAL A 272 -15.79 -19.39 2.86
CA VAL A 272 -15.01 -20.58 3.26
C VAL A 272 -13.89 -20.87 2.25
N GLU A 273 -14.10 -20.54 0.98
CA GLU A 273 -13.11 -20.67 -0.09
C GLU A 273 -11.86 -19.79 0.07
N THR A 274 -11.97 -18.66 0.75
CA THR A 274 -10.85 -17.73 0.99
C THR A 274 -10.22 -17.91 2.36
N ASP A 275 -10.66 -18.92 3.12
CA ASP A 275 -10.07 -19.21 4.41
C ASP A 275 -8.67 -19.80 4.22
N THR A 276 -7.70 -19.18 4.88
CA THR A 276 -6.29 -19.56 4.82
C THR A 276 -5.85 -20.27 6.09
N GLY A 277 -6.74 -20.53 7.05
CA GLY A 277 -6.38 -21.11 8.34
C GLY A 277 -5.45 -20.21 9.16
N GLY A 278 -5.45 -18.90 8.90
CA GLY A 278 -4.62 -17.93 9.61
C GLY A 278 -3.21 -17.72 9.05
N LEU A 279 -2.89 -18.18 7.84
CA LEU A 279 -1.54 -18.01 7.24
C LEU A 279 -1.09 -16.55 7.07
N PHE A 280 -2.03 -15.59 7.04
CA PHE A 280 -1.69 -14.16 7.04
C PHE A 280 -1.01 -13.71 8.35
N TYR A 281 -1.31 -14.37 9.48
CA TYR A 281 -0.79 -13.98 10.80
C TYR A 281 0.73 -14.20 10.94
N PRO A 282 1.31 -15.37 10.61
CA PRO A 282 2.76 -15.55 10.59
C PRO A 282 3.48 -14.53 9.70
N LYS A 283 2.90 -14.17 8.56
CA LYS A 283 3.47 -13.16 7.66
C LYS A 283 3.41 -11.75 8.28
N ALA A 284 2.31 -11.40 8.95
CA ALA A 284 2.22 -10.15 9.69
C ALA A 284 3.28 -10.06 10.80
N ILE A 285 3.54 -11.15 11.53
CA ILE A 285 4.63 -11.20 12.52
C ILE A 285 6.00 -10.94 11.87
N GLN A 286 6.26 -11.53 10.69
CA GLN A 286 7.51 -11.24 9.96
C GLN A 286 7.64 -9.75 9.62
N HIS A 287 6.55 -9.07 9.27
CA HIS A 287 6.56 -7.63 9.04
C HIS A 287 6.90 -6.84 10.31
N VAL A 288 6.40 -7.26 11.48
CA VAL A 288 6.76 -6.67 12.78
C VAL A 288 8.25 -6.86 13.06
N PHE A 289 8.82 -8.04 12.80
CA PHE A 289 10.27 -8.26 12.94
C PHE A 289 11.09 -7.35 12.03
N VAL A 290 10.65 -7.11 10.79
CA VAL A 290 11.30 -6.14 9.90
C VAL A 290 11.30 -4.75 10.54
N GLY A 291 10.19 -4.32 11.15
CA GLY A 291 10.13 -3.05 11.89
C GLY A 291 11.10 -3.00 13.07
N LEU A 292 11.24 -4.08 13.83
CA LEU A 292 12.20 -4.19 14.93
C LEU A 292 13.65 -4.11 14.43
N TYR A 293 13.99 -4.80 13.33
CA TYR A 293 15.33 -4.74 12.77
C TYR A 293 15.67 -3.35 12.24
N ILE A 294 14.71 -2.68 11.58
CA ILE A 294 14.86 -1.29 11.15
C ILE A 294 15.13 -0.42 12.38
N GLN A 295 14.32 -0.53 13.43
CA GLN A 295 14.52 0.22 14.67
C GLN A 295 15.93 0.01 15.26
N GLN A 296 16.40 -1.24 15.34
CA GLN A 296 17.74 -1.56 15.85
C GLN A 296 18.84 -0.94 15.00
N ILE A 297 18.75 -1.03 13.67
CA ILE A 297 19.72 -0.41 12.74
C ILE A 297 19.75 1.11 12.90
N CYS A 298 18.62 1.72 13.21
CA CYS A 298 18.52 3.17 13.39
C CYS A 298 19.08 3.66 14.74
N LEU A 299 19.14 2.79 15.76
CA LEU A 299 19.61 3.11 17.11
C LEU A 299 21.04 2.65 17.41
N ALA A 300 21.56 1.71 16.60
CA ALA A 300 22.92 1.20 16.70
C ALA A 300 24.06 2.17 16.33
N PRO A 301 23.89 3.19 15.45
CA PRO A 301 24.96 4.13 15.14
C PRO A 301 25.17 5.20 16.22
#